data_AF-A0A7V6N861-F1
#
_entry.id   AF-A0A7V6N861-F1
#
_cell.length_a   1.000
_cell.length_b   1.000
_cell.length_c   1.000
_cell.angle_alpha   90.00
_cell.angle_beta   90.00
_cell.angle_gamma   90.00
#
_symmetry.space_group_name_H-M   'P 1'
#
loop_
_entity.id
_entity.type
_entity.pdbx_description
1 polymer ?
#
loop_
_entity_poly.entity_id
_entity_poly.type
_entity_poly.pdbx_seq_one_letter_code
_entity_poly.pdbx_strand_id
1 'polypeptide(L)'
;LDQDSEALIDLIKLSEDSIGKKISELRQTINAGEKDLALAILHSLKGSASNMRYKELAEHIRRFEHDYKSLDKDQLEQRLKEAEEKWEKALNLALQVKQE
;
A
#
# COMPACT_ATOMS: atom_id res chain seq x y z
N LEU A 1 11.01 19.60 19.47
CA LEU A 1 10.09 18.86 18.59
C LEU A 1 8.70 19.11 19.16
N ASP A 2 7.85 19.73 18.37
CA ASP A 2 6.48 20.07 18.74
C ASP A 2 5.66 18.77 18.90
N GLN A 3 4.66 18.73 19.78
CA GLN A 3 3.81 17.55 20.01
C GLN A 3 3.14 17.08 18.70
N ASP A 4 2.86 18.02 17.80
CA ASP A 4 2.32 17.75 16.46
C ASP A 4 3.29 16.97 15.57
N SER A 5 4.60 17.17 15.74
CA SER A 5 5.63 16.41 15.00
C SER A 5 5.75 14.97 15.49
N GLU A 6 5.63 14.74 16.80
CA GLU A 6 5.65 13.38 17.37
C GLU A 6 4.41 12.59 16.96
N ALA A 7 3.23 13.21 17.00
CA ALA A 7 1.98 12.59 16.55
C ALA A 7 2.02 12.23 15.05
N LEU A 8 2.60 13.10 14.21
CA LEU A 8 2.79 12.81 12.78
C LEU A 8 3.72 11.61 12.56
N ILE A 9 4.82 11.52 13.33
CA ILE A 9 5.78 10.41 13.24
C ILE A 9 5.12 9.09 13.63
N ASP A 10 4.31 9.07 14.69
CA ASP A 10 3.61 7.86 15.11
C ASP A 10 2.58 7.41 14.06
N LEU A 11 1.89 8.36 13.41
CA LEU A 11 1.01 8.06 12.28
C LEU A 11 1.77 7.46 11.09
N ILE A 12 2.97 7.98 10.78
CA ILE A 12 3.81 7.45 9.70
C ILE A 12 4.24 6.01 10.03
N LYS A 13 4.73 5.74 11.24
CA LYS A 13 5.13 4.39 11.67
C LYS A 13 3.97 3.40 11.66
N LEU A 14 2.79 3.81 12.15
CA LEU A 14 1.58 2.99 12.11
C LEU A 14 1.19 2.65 10.66
N SER A 15 1.34 3.62 9.75
CA SER A 15 1.09 3.39 8.34
C SER A 15 2.10 2.45 7.70
N GLU A 16 3.37 2.52 8.12
CA GLU A 16 4.44 1.65 7.64
C GLU A 16 4.18 0.20 7.97
N ASP A 17 3.88 -0.05 9.24
CA ASP A 17 3.48 -1.38 9.69
C ASP A 17 2.19 -1.84 9.01
N SER A 18 1.17 -0.99 8.89
CA SER A 18 -0.13 -1.41 8.38
C SER A 18 -0.14 -1.64 6.87
N ILE A 19 0.43 -0.74 6.07
CA ILE A 19 0.39 -0.83 4.60
C ILE A 19 1.42 -1.84 4.13
N GLY A 20 2.64 -1.83 4.69
CA GLY A 20 3.69 -2.79 4.36
C GLY A 20 3.24 -4.23 4.61
N LYS A 21 2.64 -4.52 5.78
CA LYS A 21 2.10 -5.86 6.09
C LYS A 21 1.02 -6.28 5.11
N LYS A 22 0.10 -5.38 4.74
CA LYS A 22 -0.98 -5.68 3.79
C LYS A 22 -0.46 -5.98 2.38
N ILE A 23 0.58 -5.30 1.92
CA ILE A 23 1.22 -5.60 0.64
C ILE A 23 1.88 -6.98 0.68
N SER A 24 2.57 -7.31 1.78
CA SER A 24 3.16 -8.64 1.99
C SER A 24 2.09 -9.74 2.04
N GLU A 25 1.00 -9.50 2.76
CA GLU A 25 -0.16 -10.40 2.83
C GLU A 25 -0.78 -10.62 1.44
N LEU A 26 -1.01 -9.54 0.69
CA LEU A 26 -1.53 -9.61 -0.68
C LEU A 26 -0.67 -10.50 -1.58
N ARG A 27 0.66 -10.35 -1.50
CA ARG A 27 1.61 -11.18 -2.25
C ARG A 27 1.48 -12.66 -1.89
N GLN A 28 1.38 -12.99 -0.61
CA GLN A 28 1.18 -14.37 -0.16
C GLN A 28 -0.15 -14.94 -0.66
N THR A 29 -1.22 -14.19 -0.54
CA THR A 29 -2.57 -14.58 -0.97
C THR A 29 -2.66 -14.78 -2.50
N ILE A 30 -2.02 -13.92 -3.28
CA ILE A 30 -1.90 -14.08 -4.74
C ILE A 30 -1.17 -15.38 -5.07
N ASN A 31 -0.04 -15.65 -4.41
CA ASN A 31 0.74 -16.87 -4.62
C ASN A 31 0.00 -18.14 -4.19
N ALA A 32 -0.85 -18.05 -3.18
CA ALA A 32 -1.73 -19.14 -2.73
C ALA A 32 -2.93 -19.37 -3.66
N GLY A 33 -3.20 -18.46 -4.61
CA GLY A 33 -4.34 -18.56 -5.53
C GLY A 33 -5.69 -18.19 -4.89
N GLU A 34 -5.68 -17.55 -3.73
CA GLU A 34 -6.87 -17.18 -2.94
C GLU A 34 -7.49 -15.87 -3.43
N LYS A 35 -8.16 -15.93 -4.59
CA LYS A 35 -8.60 -14.73 -5.33
C LYS A 35 -9.53 -13.80 -4.53
N ASP A 36 -10.50 -14.34 -3.79
CA ASP A 36 -11.45 -13.53 -3.04
C ASP A 36 -10.81 -12.82 -1.86
N LEU A 37 -9.86 -13.49 -1.18
CA LEU A 37 -9.08 -12.88 -0.11
C LEU A 37 -8.17 -11.78 -0.66
N ALA A 38 -7.52 -12.01 -1.81
CA ALA A 38 -6.68 -10.99 -2.43
C ALA A 38 -7.47 -9.73 -2.79
N LEU A 39 -8.70 -9.89 -3.31
CA LEU A 39 -9.61 -8.76 -3.58
C LEU A 39 -10.01 -8.02 -2.30
N ALA A 40 -10.29 -8.75 -1.20
CA ALA A 40 -10.58 -8.14 0.08
C ALA A 40 -9.38 -7.34 0.62
N ILE A 41 -8.16 -7.86 0.48
CA ILE A 41 -6.93 -7.18 0.87
C ILE A 41 -6.73 -5.93 0.00
N LEU A 42 -6.89 -6.02 -1.32
CA LEU A 42 -6.81 -4.87 -2.24
C LEU A 42 -7.82 -3.77 -1.85
N HIS A 43 -9.06 -4.15 -1.56
CA HIS A 43 -10.09 -3.22 -1.11
C HIS A 43 -9.69 -2.50 0.19
N SER A 44 -9.20 -3.26 1.18
CA SER A 44 -8.73 -2.73 2.45
C SER A 44 -7.53 -1.80 2.25
N LEU A 45 -6.55 -2.21 1.43
CA LEU A 45 -5.33 -1.46 1.15
C LEU A 45 -5.63 -0.13 0.45
N LYS A 46 -6.57 -0.11 -0.50
CA LYS A 46 -7.09 1.13 -1.12
C LYS A 46 -7.65 2.08 -0.08
N GLY A 47 -8.46 1.57 0.87
CA GLY A 47 -9.00 2.35 1.97
C GLY A 47 -7.91 2.96 2.86
N SER A 48 -6.95 2.13 3.31
CA SER A 48 -5.81 2.58 4.10
C SER A 48 -4.98 3.64 3.38
N ALA A 49 -4.61 3.41 2.11
CA ALA A 49 -3.83 4.36 1.32
C ALA A 49 -4.59 5.69 1.09
N SER A 50 -5.90 5.64 0.90
CA SER A 50 -6.75 6.84 0.74
C SER A 50 -6.80 7.66 2.03
N ASN A 51 -6.99 7.00 3.17
CA ASN A 51 -7.04 7.64 4.49
C ASN A 51 -5.72 8.31 4.85
N MET A 52 -4.60 7.67 4.50
CA MET A 52 -3.25 8.22 4.70
C MET A 52 -2.83 9.24 3.62
N ARG A 53 -3.73 9.58 2.69
CA ARG A 53 -3.48 10.52 1.58
C ARG A 53 -2.35 10.11 0.63
N TYR A 54 -2.01 8.81 0.56
CA TYR A 54 -1.09 8.27 -0.42
C TYR A 54 -1.78 8.10 -1.77
N LYS A 55 -2.06 9.23 -2.44
CA LYS A 55 -2.90 9.30 -3.64
C LYS A 55 -2.44 8.37 -4.77
N GLU A 56 -1.14 8.36 -5.08
CA GLU A 56 -0.58 7.51 -6.14
C GLU A 56 -0.77 6.02 -5.84
N LEU A 57 -0.54 5.62 -4.59
CA LEU A 57 -0.76 4.24 -4.14
C LEU A 57 -2.25 3.87 -4.17
N ALA A 58 -3.12 4.71 -3.62
CA ALA A 58 -4.56 4.46 -3.59
C ALA A 58 -5.15 4.27 -5.00
N GLU A 59 -4.73 5.11 -5.95
CA GLU A 59 -5.16 5.04 -7.34
C GLU A 59 -4.59 3.80 -8.05
N HIS A 60 -3.34 3.43 -7.77
CA HIS A 60 -2.74 2.19 -8.27
C HIS A 60 -3.50 0.96 -7.78
N ILE A 61 -3.77 0.87 -6.47
CA ILE A 61 -4.51 -0.25 -5.88
C ILE A 61 -5.95 -0.31 -6.40
N ARG A 62 -6.61 0.84 -6.62
CA ARG A 62 -7.94 0.88 -7.23
C ARG A 62 -7.97 0.21 -8.61
N ARG A 63 -7.00 0.54 -9.48
CA ARG A 63 -6.89 -0.11 -10.80
C ARG A 63 -6.53 -1.58 -10.66
N PHE A 64 -5.64 -1.92 -9.74
CA PHE A 64 -5.26 -3.30 -9.49
C PHE A 64 -6.46 -4.14 -9.04
N GLU A 65 -7.28 -3.65 -8.10
CA GLU A 65 -8.54 -4.27 -7.65
C GLU A 65 -9.52 -4.46 -8.81
N HIS A 66 -9.67 -3.46 -9.68
CA HIS A 66 -10.56 -3.52 -10.84
C HIS A 66 -10.11 -4.58 -11.85
N ASP A 67 -8.83 -4.58 -12.20
CA ASP A 67 -8.28 -5.45 -13.24
C ASP A 67 -8.00 -6.88 -12.74
N TYR A 68 -7.91 -7.11 -11.42
CA TYR A 68 -7.35 -8.30 -10.78
C TYR A 68 -7.75 -9.63 -11.43
N LYS A 69 -9.04 -9.82 -11.74
CA LYS A 69 -9.56 -11.08 -12.30
C LYS A 69 -9.11 -11.36 -13.74
N SER A 70 -8.64 -10.34 -14.45
CA SER A 70 -8.19 -10.41 -15.84
C SER A 70 -6.67 -10.52 -15.99
N LEU A 71 -5.93 -10.32 -14.89
CA LEU A 71 -4.47 -10.31 -14.92
C LEU A 71 -3.91 -11.74 -14.89
N ASP A 72 -2.89 -11.98 -15.71
CA ASP A 72 -2.05 -13.17 -15.60
C ASP A 72 -1.01 -13.02 -14.46
N LYS A 73 -0.24 -14.09 -14.22
CA LYS A 73 0.73 -14.13 -13.11
C LYS A 73 1.80 -13.05 -13.21
N ASP A 74 2.32 -12.79 -14.41
CA ASP A 74 3.39 -11.82 -14.60
C ASP A 74 2.86 -10.40 -14.42
N GLN A 75 1.63 -10.15 -14.87
CA GLN A 75 0.93 -8.89 -14.63
C GLN A 75 0.59 -8.67 -13.15
N LEU A 76 0.17 -9.72 -12.43
CA LEU A 76 -0.07 -9.67 -10.98
C LEU A 76 1.21 -9.28 -10.23
N GLU A 77 2.34 -9.93 -10.57
CA GLU A 77 3.65 -9.64 -9.98
C GLU A 77 4.11 -8.21 -10.28
N GLN A 78 3.94 -7.76 -11.52
CA GLN A 78 4.27 -6.39 -11.91
C GLN A 78 3.42 -5.36 -11.14
N ARG A 79 2.12 -5.62 -10.98
CA ARG A 79 1.23 -4.75 -10.20
C ARG A 79 1.59 -4.72 -8.70
N LEU A 80 2.03 -5.84 -8.13
CA LEU A 80 2.54 -5.91 -6.76
C LEU A 80 3.80 -5.06 -6.60
N LYS A 81 4.78 -5.24 -7.48
CA LYS A 81 6.02 -4.46 -7.47
C LYS A 81 5.74 -2.96 -7.58
N GLU A 82 4.86 -2.57 -8.49
CA GLU A 82 4.44 -1.17 -8.64
C GLU A 82 3.71 -0.60 -7.41
N ALA A 83 3.07 -1.46 -6.60
CA ALA A 83 2.47 -1.05 -5.34
C ALA A 83 3.54 -0.85 -4.25
N GLU A 84 4.52 -1.75 -4.16
CA GLU A 84 5.67 -1.66 -3.27
C GLU A 84 6.48 -0.38 -3.54
N GLU A 85 6.83 -0.10 -4.79
CA GLU A 85 7.58 1.10 -5.18
C GLU A 85 6.83 2.39 -4.83
N LYS A 86 5.51 2.44 -5.06
CA LYS A 86 4.70 3.62 -4.71
C LYS A 86 4.58 3.80 -3.20
N TRP A 87 4.48 2.70 -2.46
CA TRP A 87 4.48 2.71 -1.01
C TRP A 87 5.81 3.24 -0.46
N GLU A 88 6.94 2.69 -0.90
CA GLU A 88 8.28 3.13 -0.49
C GLU A 88 8.53 4.60 -0.81
N LYS A 89 8.13 5.06 -2.01
CA LYS A 89 8.22 6.47 -2.39
C LYS A 89 7.40 7.36 -1.46
N ALA A 90 6.17 6.95 -1.14
CA ALA A 90 5.30 7.71 -0.24
C ALA A 90 5.85 7.77 1.19
N LEU A 91 6.37 6.66 1.70
CA LEU A 91 7.02 6.59 3.01
C LEU A 91 8.27 7.46 3.07
N ASN A 92 9.14 7.38 2.06
CA ASN A 92 10.36 8.18 1.98
C ASN A 92 10.05 9.68 1.96
N LEU A 93 9.04 10.10 1.19
CA LEU A 93 8.59 11.50 1.19
C LEU A 93 8.05 11.93 2.56
N ALA A 94 7.24 11.09 3.21
CA ALA A 94 6.72 11.38 4.54
C ALA A 94 7.85 11.49 5.59
N LEU A 95 8.90 10.68 5.44
CA LEU A 95 10.09 10.71 6.30
C LEU A 95 11.07 11.84 5.94
N GLN A 96 11.09 12.36 4.71
CA GLN A 96 11.96 13.49 4.32
C GLN A 96 11.53 14.83 4.93
N VAL A 97 10.23 14.99 5.23
CA VAL A 97 9.71 16.12 6.03
C VAL A 97 10.40 16.23 7.40
N LYS A 98 11.10 15.18 7.86
CA LYS A 98 11.92 15.14 9.09
C LYS A 98 13.20 15.99 9.03
N GLN A 99 13.72 16.31 7.84
CA GLN A 99 15.07 16.88 7.68
C GLN A 99 15.11 18.38 7.38
N GLU A 100 13.94 19.00 7.18
CA GLU A 100 13.77 20.46 7.03
C GLU A 100 13.14 21.05 8.29
#